data_AF-A0A0X3NK01-F1
#
_entry.id   AF-A0A0X3NK01-F1
#
_cell.length_a   1.000
_cell.length_b   1.000
_cell.length_c   1.000
_cell.angle_alpha   90.00
_cell.angle_beta   90.00
_cell.angle_gamma   90.00
#
_symmetry.space_group_name_H-M   'P 1'
#
loop_
_entity.id
_entity.type
_entity.pdbx_description
1 polymer ?
#
loop_
_entity_poly.entity_id
_entity_poly.type
_entity_poly.pdbx_seq_one_letter_code
_entity_poly.pdbx_strand_id
1 'polypeptide(L)'
;MGTSENPCAAPMQCIQFYPPKRSFQITGNVNNGYAAITLIPENSDLPTIAIAMVEGDVWLKDPPHVKFLQTIDLHRDHTDKRILEFDEDIKDIKLHGEIYAFSDLVTYDIMQLLWPYEQTNRQKRMLMRVTGRMENRPQILLLTGGPRGDEKYVFQPKETAGMPMNFAQFFKWPQRSYAGAK
;
A
#
# COMPACT_ATOMS: atom_id res chain seq x y z
N MET A 1 10.28 -17.03 4.76
CA MET A 1 9.17 -16.17 5.22
C MET A 1 9.58 -15.58 6.55
N GLY A 2 9.30 -14.29 6.78
CA GLY A 2 9.57 -13.67 8.07
C GLY A 2 8.55 -14.09 9.12
N THR A 3 8.99 -14.20 10.36
CA THR A 3 8.13 -14.43 11.54
C THR A 3 8.37 -13.31 12.55
N SER A 4 7.56 -13.22 13.62
CA SER A 4 7.86 -12.29 14.73
C SER A 4 9.23 -12.53 15.35
N GLU A 5 9.71 -13.78 15.32
CA GLU A 5 11.02 -14.21 15.82
C GLU A 5 12.15 -13.96 14.81
N ASN A 6 11.84 -13.90 13.51
CA ASN A 6 12.77 -13.61 12.42
C ASN A 6 12.16 -12.56 11.48
N PRO A 7 12.16 -11.26 11.87
CA PRO A 7 11.55 -10.22 11.07
C PRO A 7 12.24 -10.14 9.70
N CYS A 8 11.45 -9.96 8.64
CA CYS A 8 11.97 -9.71 7.28
C CYS A 8 12.71 -8.38 7.25
N ALA A 9 13.99 -8.39 7.58
CA ALA A 9 14.86 -7.23 7.59
C ALA A 9 16.12 -7.51 6.75
N ALA A 10 16.57 -6.48 6.02
CA ALA A 10 17.88 -6.53 5.40
C ALA A 10 18.95 -6.79 6.49
N PRO A 11 20.02 -7.56 6.21
CA PRO A 11 20.48 -7.99 4.88
C PRO A 11 19.93 -9.34 4.40
N MET A 12 19.19 -10.08 5.23
CA MET A 12 18.73 -11.43 4.88
C MET A 12 17.63 -11.40 3.81
N GLN A 13 17.72 -12.32 2.84
CA GLN A 13 16.67 -12.47 1.85
C GLN A 13 15.39 -12.95 2.53
N CYS A 14 14.31 -12.19 2.39
CA CYS A 14 13.05 -12.51 3.03
C CYS A 14 11.88 -12.16 2.13
N ILE A 15 10.84 -12.99 2.21
CA ILE A 15 9.58 -12.80 1.50
C ILE A 15 8.51 -12.60 2.56
N GLN A 16 7.77 -11.50 2.43
CA GLN A 16 6.62 -11.16 3.26
C GLN A 16 5.40 -11.00 2.36
N PHE A 17 4.32 -11.68 2.71
CA PHE A 17 3.00 -11.47 2.11
C PHE A 17 2.19 -10.55 3.00
N TYR A 18 1.53 -9.58 2.39
CA TYR A 18 0.63 -8.69 3.12
C TYR A 18 -0.77 -9.30 3.23
N PRO A 19 -1.45 -9.17 4.38
CA PRO A 19 -2.80 -9.68 4.54
C PRO A 19 -3.77 -8.99 3.56
N PRO A 20 -4.52 -9.72 2.71
CA PRO A 20 -5.37 -9.12 1.67
C PRO A 20 -6.41 -8.13 2.19
N LYS A 21 -7.01 -8.42 3.36
CA LYS A 21 -8.02 -7.56 4.01
C LYS A 21 -7.45 -6.31 4.67
N ARG A 22 -6.14 -6.30 4.96
CA ARG A 22 -5.47 -5.25 5.72
C ARG A 22 -4.47 -4.47 4.90
N SER A 23 -4.43 -4.69 3.60
CA SER A 23 -3.46 -4.03 2.74
C SER A 23 -4.00 -3.72 1.37
N PHE A 24 -3.50 -2.65 0.78
CA PHE A 24 -3.73 -2.30 -0.62
C PHE A 24 -2.50 -1.59 -1.18
N GLN A 25 -2.42 -1.55 -2.50
CA GLN A 25 -1.35 -0.85 -3.21
C GLN A 25 -1.94 0.33 -3.98
N ILE A 26 -1.25 1.46 -3.92
CA ILE A 26 -1.51 2.63 -4.74
C ILE A 26 -0.40 2.74 -5.77
N THR A 27 -0.73 3.07 -7.01
CA THR A 27 0.26 3.29 -8.09
C THR A 27 -0.12 4.50 -8.94
N GLY A 28 0.87 5.13 -9.56
CA GLY A 28 0.67 6.26 -10.47
C GLY A 28 0.59 7.60 -9.74
N ASN A 29 0.25 8.66 -10.49
CA ASN A 29 0.29 10.03 -10.02
C ASN A 29 -1.10 10.58 -9.69
N VAL A 30 -1.15 11.52 -8.76
CA VAL A 30 -2.37 12.29 -8.51
C VAL A 30 -2.60 13.26 -9.65
N ASN A 31 -3.78 13.21 -10.25
CA ASN A 31 -4.24 14.28 -11.12
C ASN A 31 -4.90 15.38 -10.28
N ASN A 32 -4.65 16.64 -10.63
CA ASN A 32 -5.19 17.83 -9.97
C ASN A 32 -4.70 18.05 -8.53
N GLY A 33 -3.53 17.50 -8.17
CA GLY A 33 -2.82 17.80 -6.92
C GLY A 33 -3.43 17.23 -5.63
N TYR A 34 -4.59 16.56 -5.70
CA TYR A 34 -5.20 15.88 -4.55
C TYR A 34 -5.97 14.60 -4.91
N ALA A 35 -5.81 13.57 -4.07
CA ALA A 35 -6.67 12.40 -4.02
C ALA A 35 -6.82 11.90 -2.58
N ALA A 36 -7.94 11.26 -2.22
CA ALA A 36 -8.09 10.67 -0.89
C ALA A 36 -8.81 9.33 -0.89
N ILE A 37 -8.48 8.53 0.13
CA ILE A 37 -9.04 7.21 0.36
C ILE A 37 -9.65 7.20 1.75
N THR A 38 -10.95 6.98 1.86
CA THR A 38 -11.61 6.72 3.14
C THR A 38 -11.65 5.22 3.41
N LEU A 39 -11.22 4.83 4.59
CA LEU A 39 -11.14 3.45 5.04
C LEU A 39 -12.16 3.21 6.15
N ILE A 40 -13.01 2.21 5.94
CA ILE A 40 -14.04 1.79 6.89
C ILE A 40 -13.56 0.49 7.54
N PRO A 41 -13.42 0.43 8.86
CA PRO A 41 -12.95 -0.78 9.55
C PRO A 41 -14.03 -1.85 9.60
N GLU A 42 -13.63 -3.12 9.64
CA GLU A 42 -14.53 -4.25 9.93
C GLU A 42 -15.00 -4.24 11.39
N ASN A 43 -14.10 -3.83 12.30
CA ASN A 43 -14.47 -3.57 13.68
C ASN A 43 -15.26 -2.25 13.80
N SER A 44 -16.54 -2.34 14.15
CA SER A 44 -17.44 -1.20 14.29
C SER A 44 -17.10 -0.24 15.43
N ASP A 45 -16.24 -0.63 16.36
CA ASP A 45 -15.77 0.23 17.47
C ASP A 45 -14.66 1.17 17.03
N LEU A 46 -14.01 0.89 15.89
CA LEU A 46 -12.99 1.75 15.32
C LEU A 46 -13.61 2.90 14.51
N PRO A 47 -12.94 4.06 14.41
CA PRO A 47 -13.42 5.19 13.63
C PRO A 47 -13.12 5.01 12.14
N THR A 48 -13.94 5.58 11.26
CA THR A 48 -13.57 5.78 9.85
C THR A 48 -12.41 6.76 9.76
N ILE A 49 -11.39 6.41 8.97
CA ILE A 49 -10.20 7.25 8.71
C ILE A 49 -10.12 7.62 7.24
N ALA A 50 -9.37 8.67 6.90
CA ALA A 50 -8.97 8.93 5.54
C ALA A 50 -7.46 9.13 5.41
N ILE A 51 -6.97 8.74 4.25
CA ILE A 51 -5.61 8.99 3.80
C ILE A 51 -5.71 9.92 2.60
N ALA A 52 -5.23 11.15 2.77
CA ALA A 52 -5.10 12.13 1.70
C ALA A 52 -3.70 12.05 1.10
N MET A 53 -3.63 12.06 -0.22
CA MET A 53 -2.41 12.17 -1.01
C MET A 53 -2.42 13.52 -1.68
N VAL A 54 -1.40 14.32 -1.41
CA VAL A 54 -1.29 15.71 -1.86
C VAL A 54 0.02 15.94 -2.59
N GLU A 55 -0.04 16.77 -3.61
CA GLU A 55 1.13 17.31 -4.28
C GLU A 55 1.27 18.79 -3.92
N GLY A 56 2.31 19.14 -3.14
CA GLY A 56 2.55 20.52 -2.70
C GLY A 56 1.54 21.05 -1.67
N ASP A 57 1.34 22.37 -1.64
CA ASP A 57 0.52 23.08 -0.64
C ASP A 57 -0.98 23.15 -1.00
N VAL A 58 -1.54 22.09 -1.59
CA VAL A 58 -2.95 22.04 -1.98
C VAL A 58 -3.85 21.91 -0.73
N TRP A 59 -4.79 22.85 -0.58
CA TRP A 59 -5.76 22.83 0.51
C TRP A 59 -6.76 21.67 0.35
N LEU A 60 -6.87 20.85 1.39
CA LEU A 60 -7.76 19.71 1.44
C LEU A 60 -9.15 20.12 1.93
N LYS A 61 -10.20 19.76 1.20
CA LYS A 61 -11.52 19.63 1.82
C LYS A 61 -11.56 18.30 2.56
N ASP A 62 -11.81 18.36 3.86
CA ASP A 62 -11.95 17.16 4.68
C ASP A 62 -13.02 16.24 4.08
N PRO A 63 -12.70 14.95 3.82
CA PRO A 63 -13.71 14.00 3.36
C PRO A 63 -14.84 13.91 4.40
N PRO A 64 -16.12 13.83 3.96
CA PRO A 64 -17.25 13.83 4.88
C PRO A 64 -17.20 12.61 5.80
N HIS A 65 -17.56 12.81 7.07
CA HIS A 65 -17.66 11.76 8.10
C HIS A 65 -16.35 11.06 8.50
N VAL A 66 -15.21 11.71 8.28
CA VAL A 66 -13.90 11.21 8.70
C VAL A 66 -13.48 11.86 10.01
N LYS A 67 -13.07 11.05 11.00
CA LYS A 67 -12.58 11.55 12.30
C LYS A 67 -11.07 11.77 12.34
N PHE A 68 -10.34 11.07 11.47
CA PHE A 68 -8.87 11.11 11.43
C PHE A 68 -8.42 11.19 9.98
N LEU A 69 -7.66 12.24 9.68
CA LEU A 69 -7.04 12.45 8.38
C LEU A 69 -5.53 12.26 8.50
N GLN A 70 -5.00 11.33 7.71
CA GLN A 70 -3.57 11.15 7.52
C GLN A 70 -3.19 11.72 6.16
N THR A 71 -2.17 12.56 6.11
CA THR A 71 -1.69 13.13 4.84
C THR A 71 -0.39 12.47 4.41
N ILE A 72 -0.28 12.20 3.11
CA ILE A 72 0.92 11.76 2.40
C ILE A 72 1.31 12.87 1.43
N ASP A 73 2.48 13.45 1.64
CA ASP A 73 3.09 14.41 0.71
C ASP A 73 3.85 13.65 -0.38
N LEU A 74 3.33 13.71 -1.61
CA LEU A 74 3.90 13.02 -2.77
C LEU A 74 5.13 13.72 -3.35
N HIS A 75 5.32 15.03 -3.11
CA HIS A 75 6.48 15.75 -3.63
C HIS A 75 7.78 15.25 -3.00
N ARG A 76 7.71 14.77 -1.75
CA ARG A 76 8.85 14.22 -1.01
C ARG A 76 8.98 12.71 -1.17
N ASP A 77 8.13 12.10 -1.99
CA ASP A 77 8.00 10.64 -2.10
C ASP A 77 8.31 10.15 -3.51
N HIS A 78 9.54 9.69 -3.73
CA HIS A 78 10.01 9.20 -5.02
C HIS A 78 9.56 7.76 -5.31
N THR A 79 8.28 7.43 -5.09
CA THR A 79 7.77 6.08 -5.33
C THR A 79 6.50 6.09 -6.17
N ASP A 80 6.60 5.56 -7.40
CA ASP A 80 5.47 5.40 -8.32
C ASP A 80 4.44 4.36 -7.81
N LYS A 81 4.81 3.60 -6.77
CA LYS A 81 4.00 2.54 -6.15
C LYS A 81 4.19 2.53 -4.64
N ARG A 82 3.12 2.31 -3.89
CA ARG A 82 3.18 2.14 -2.44
C ARG A 82 2.20 1.11 -1.94
N ILE A 83 2.63 0.29 -1.00
CA ILE A 83 1.78 -0.61 -0.21
C ILE A 83 1.44 0.06 1.11
N LEU A 84 0.15 0.08 1.46
CA LEU A 84 -0.32 0.47 2.78
C LEU A 84 -0.82 -0.78 3.49
N GLU A 85 -0.32 -1.02 4.70
CA GLU A 85 -0.76 -2.09 5.60
C GLU A 85 -1.35 -1.50 6.89
N PHE A 86 -2.39 -2.14 7.41
CA PHE A 86 -3.09 -1.77 8.63
C PHE A 86 -3.02 -2.92 9.63
N ASP A 87 -3.06 -2.60 10.92
CA ASP A 87 -3.15 -3.60 11.98
C ASP A 87 -4.54 -4.27 12.06
N GLU A 88 -5.57 -3.63 11.50
CA GLU A 88 -6.97 -4.05 11.54
C GLU A 88 -7.57 -4.30 10.14
N ASP A 89 -8.61 -5.14 10.08
CA ASP A 89 -9.28 -5.50 8.83
C ASP A 89 -10.11 -4.35 8.26
N ILE A 90 -9.96 -4.11 6.95
CA ILE A 90 -10.70 -3.12 6.20
C ILE A 90 -11.98 -3.78 5.67
N LYS A 91 -13.12 -3.19 6.00
CA LYS A 91 -14.43 -3.62 5.51
C LYS A 91 -14.72 -3.07 4.12
N ASP A 92 -14.44 -1.78 3.93
CA ASP A 92 -14.79 -1.06 2.71
C ASP A 92 -13.85 0.13 2.50
N ILE A 93 -13.68 0.50 1.23
CA ILE A 93 -12.81 1.58 0.77
C ILE A 93 -13.62 2.51 -0.12
N LYS A 94 -13.64 3.80 0.22
CA LYS A 94 -14.27 4.84 -0.63
C LYS A 94 -13.19 5.74 -1.20
N LEU A 95 -13.22 5.90 -2.51
CA LEU A 95 -12.26 6.69 -3.27
C LEU A 95 -12.80 8.11 -3.49
N HIS A 96 -11.93 9.11 -3.34
CA HIS A 96 -12.22 10.52 -3.56
C HIS A 96 -11.17 11.13 -4.49
N GLY A 97 -11.63 11.92 -5.46
CA GLY A 97 -10.77 12.43 -6.52
C GLY A 97 -10.55 11.40 -7.63
N GLU A 98 -9.53 11.61 -8.46
CA GLU A 98 -9.22 10.78 -9.63
C GLU A 98 -8.40 9.54 -9.25
N ILE A 99 -8.96 8.68 -8.38
CA ILE A 99 -8.42 7.35 -8.07
C ILE A 99 -9.32 6.31 -8.71
N TYR A 100 -8.71 5.39 -9.46
CA TYR A 100 -9.44 4.33 -10.15
C TYR A 100 -9.09 2.96 -9.57
N ALA A 101 -9.99 2.00 -9.73
CA ALA A 101 -9.67 0.61 -9.46
C ALA A 101 -8.53 0.14 -10.39
N PHE A 102 -7.64 -0.69 -9.88
CA PHE A 102 -6.48 -1.16 -10.63
C PHE A 102 -6.88 -1.96 -11.88
N SER A 103 -6.23 -1.63 -13.00
CA SER A 103 -6.43 -2.28 -14.30
C SER A 103 -5.08 -2.57 -14.96
N ASP A 104 -4.93 -3.80 -15.47
CA ASP A 104 -3.75 -4.21 -16.25
C ASP A 104 -3.66 -3.47 -17.60
N LEU A 105 -4.69 -2.72 -17.99
CA LEU A 105 -4.81 -2.03 -19.28
C LEU A 105 -4.50 -0.52 -19.23
N VAL A 106 -4.41 0.07 -18.02
CA VAL A 106 -4.29 1.54 -17.85
C VAL A 106 -2.85 1.93 -17.51
N THR A 107 -2.37 3.03 -18.09
CA THR A 107 -0.99 3.52 -17.94
C THR A 107 -0.73 4.24 -16.60
N TYR A 108 0.55 4.47 -16.31
CA TYR A 108 1.09 5.00 -15.05
C TYR A 108 0.66 6.44 -14.70
N ASP A 109 0.05 7.16 -15.64
CA ASP A 109 -0.29 8.59 -15.45
C ASP A 109 -1.52 8.79 -14.57
N ILE A 110 -2.29 7.73 -14.32
CA ILE A 110 -3.52 7.79 -13.52
C ILE A 110 -3.31 7.03 -12.21
N MET A 111 -3.73 7.64 -11.09
CA MET A 111 -3.69 6.98 -9.79
C MET A 111 -4.65 5.77 -9.76
N GLN A 112 -4.10 4.63 -9.38
CA GLN A 112 -4.83 3.36 -9.30
C GLN A 112 -4.67 2.73 -7.92
N LEU A 113 -5.75 2.13 -7.43
CA LEU A 113 -5.80 1.37 -6.18
C LEU A 113 -6.04 -0.11 -6.48
N LEU A 114 -5.09 -0.95 -6.06
CA LEU A 114 -5.20 -2.40 -6.04
C LEU A 114 -5.51 -2.86 -4.61
N TRP A 115 -6.74 -3.30 -4.37
CA TRP A 115 -7.13 -3.94 -3.12
C TRP A 115 -7.27 -5.46 -3.32
N PRO A 116 -6.35 -6.29 -2.78
CA PRO A 116 -6.34 -7.73 -3.03
C PRO A 116 -7.60 -8.46 -2.56
N TYR A 117 -8.30 -7.95 -1.54
CA TYR A 117 -9.50 -8.56 -0.98
C TYR A 117 -10.80 -8.16 -1.71
N GLU A 118 -10.73 -7.28 -2.71
CA GLU A 118 -11.91 -6.81 -3.43
C GLU A 118 -12.78 -7.99 -3.92
N GLN A 119 -13.99 -8.12 -3.37
CA GLN A 119 -14.83 -9.32 -3.53
C GLN A 119 -15.28 -9.58 -4.97
N THR A 120 -15.31 -8.53 -5.79
CA THR A 120 -15.64 -8.60 -7.22
C THR A 120 -14.45 -9.04 -8.08
N ASN A 121 -13.24 -9.07 -7.52
CA ASN A 121 -12.02 -9.36 -8.26
C ASN A 121 -11.87 -10.86 -8.50
N ARG A 122 -12.06 -11.29 -9.76
CA ARG A 122 -11.88 -12.68 -10.18
C ARG A 122 -10.42 -13.14 -10.09
N GLN A 123 -9.47 -12.21 -10.10
CA GLN A 123 -8.05 -12.51 -9.97
C GLN A 123 -7.67 -12.43 -8.50
N LYS A 124 -7.35 -13.57 -7.89
CA LYS A 124 -6.85 -13.68 -6.50
C LYS A 124 -5.44 -13.11 -6.38
N ARG A 125 -5.32 -11.78 -6.50
CA ARG A 125 -4.04 -11.07 -6.42
C ARG A 125 -3.54 -11.07 -4.98
N MET A 126 -2.23 -10.94 -4.82
CA MET A 126 -1.56 -10.84 -3.52
C MET A 126 -0.50 -9.74 -3.60
N LEU A 127 -0.27 -9.06 -2.47
CA LEU A 127 0.84 -8.13 -2.33
C LEU A 127 1.98 -8.84 -1.60
N MET A 128 3.18 -8.68 -2.14
CA MET A 128 4.38 -9.31 -1.63
C MET A 128 5.53 -8.31 -1.59
N ARG A 129 6.30 -8.32 -0.51
CA ARG A 129 7.58 -7.62 -0.38
C ARG A 129 8.71 -8.62 -0.34
N VAL A 130 9.76 -8.34 -1.08
CA VAL A 130 11.03 -9.06 -1.03
C VAL A 130 12.09 -8.12 -0.49
N THR A 131 12.74 -8.51 0.60
CA THR A 131 13.90 -7.80 1.15
C THR A 131 15.14 -8.65 1.00
N GLY A 132 16.31 -8.01 0.99
CA GLY A 132 17.60 -8.68 1.03
C GLY A 132 18.72 -7.72 0.66
N ARG A 133 19.96 -8.20 0.68
CA ARG A 133 21.14 -7.46 0.24
C ARG A 133 21.58 -7.92 -1.15
N MET A 134 21.70 -6.98 -2.08
CA MET A 134 22.34 -7.20 -3.39
C MET A 134 23.62 -6.38 -3.41
N GLU A 135 24.78 -7.05 -3.31
CA GLU A 135 26.08 -6.38 -3.47
C GLU A 135 26.51 -6.41 -4.93
N ASN A 136 27.00 -7.56 -5.39
CA ASN A 136 27.54 -7.78 -6.72
C ASN A 136 26.93 -9.02 -7.41
N ARG A 137 25.90 -9.63 -6.81
CA ARG A 137 25.20 -10.80 -7.35
C ARG A 137 23.71 -10.53 -7.50
N PRO A 138 23.07 -11.07 -8.56
CA PRO A 138 21.62 -11.00 -8.68
C PRO A 138 20.93 -11.75 -7.54
N GLN A 139 19.81 -11.21 -7.08
CA GLN A 139 18.86 -11.99 -6.28
C GLN A 139 17.83 -12.65 -7.20
N ILE A 140 17.48 -13.88 -6.85
CA ILE A 140 16.56 -14.69 -7.63
C ILE A 140 15.42 -15.10 -6.70
N LEU A 141 14.20 -14.96 -7.21
CA LEU A 141 12.98 -15.43 -6.59
C LEU A 141 12.28 -16.37 -7.56
N LEU A 142 11.82 -17.51 -7.06
CA LEU A 142 10.93 -18.40 -7.79
C LEU A 142 9.56 -18.33 -7.13
N LEU A 143 8.56 -17.91 -7.89
CA LEU A 143 7.16 -17.97 -7.50
C LEU A 143 6.55 -19.22 -8.13
N THR A 144 6.16 -20.18 -7.30
CA THR A 144 5.58 -21.45 -7.78
C THR A 144 4.07 -21.44 -7.73
N GLY A 145 3.43 -22.23 -8.60
CA GLY A 145 1.97 -22.42 -8.58
C GLY A 145 1.15 -21.19 -9.01
N GLY A 146 1.77 -20.26 -9.76
CA GLY A 146 1.06 -19.15 -10.38
C GLY A 146 0.08 -19.63 -11.47
N PRO A 147 -0.86 -18.77 -11.91
CA PRO A 147 -1.84 -19.12 -12.95
C PRO A 147 -1.20 -19.50 -14.30
N ARG A 148 0.06 -19.12 -14.52
CA ARG A 148 0.86 -19.47 -15.71
C ARG A 148 1.96 -20.51 -15.43
N GLY A 149 1.95 -21.12 -14.25
CA GLY A 149 3.01 -22.00 -13.77
C GLY A 149 4.04 -21.27 -12.91
N ASP A 150 5.24 -21.85 -12.83
CA ASP A 150 6.33 -21.29 -12.03
C ASP A 150 6.99 -20.11 -12.76
N GLU A 151 7.14 -18.99 -12.06
CA GLU A 151 7.73 -17.76 -12.58
C GLU A 151 9.03 -17.42 -11.85
N LYS A 152 10.08 -17.15 -12.63
CA LYS A 152 11.39 -16.76 -12.10
C LYS A 152 11.60 -15.26 -12.24
N TYR A 153 11.78 -14.59 -11.11
CA TYR A 153 12.12 -13.17 -11.02
C TYR A 153 13.61 -13.01 -10.71
N VAL A 154 14.29 -12.16 -11.46
CA VAL A 154 15.74 -11.89 -11.30
C VAL A 154 15.95 -10.41 -11.07
N PHE A 155 16.42 -10.05 -9.88
CA PHE A 155 16.77 -8.70 -9.48
C PHE A 155 18.28 -8.52 -9.66
N GLN A 156 18.68 -7.68 -10.61
CA GLN A 156 20.10 -7.40 -10.89
C GLN A 156 20.55 -6.11 -10.17
N PRO A 157 21.69 -6.13 -9.47
CA PRO A 157 22.25 -4.90 -8.92
C PRO A 157 22.67 -3.97 -10.06
N LYS A 158 22.36 -2.67 -9.94
CA LYS A 158 22.85 -1.61 -10.81
C LYS A 158 23.34 -0.47 -9.95
N GLU A 159 24.53 0.04 -10.24
CA GLU A 159 25.15 1.15 -9.49
C GLU A 159 24.30 2.43 -9.50
N THR A 160 23.53 2.64 -10.57
CA THR A 160 22.65 3.81 -10.75
C THR A 160 21.20 3.56 -10.34
N ALA A 161 20.88 2.42 -9.72
CA ALA A 161 19.51 2.18 -9.27
C ALA A 161 19.19 3.09 -8.09
N GLY A 162 18.21 3.99 -8.27
CA GLY A 162 17.65 4.75 -7.15
C GLY A 162 17.01 3.81 -6.13
N MET A 163 17.15 4.11 -4.84
CA MET A 163 16.44 3.39 -3.80
C MET A 163 15.05 4.01 -3.64
N PRO A 164 13.96 3.30 -3.96
CA PRO A 164 12.62 3.82 -3.71
C PRO A 164 12.42 4.01 -2.21
N MET A 165 11.98 5.21 -1.81
CA MET A 165 11.62 5.53 -0.43
C MET A 165 10.14 5.23 -0.19
N ASN A 166 9.78 4.88 1.06
CA ASN A 166 8.40 4.68 1.52
C ASN A 166 7.51 3.76 0.66
N PHE A 167 8.08 2.75 0.01
CA PHE A 167 7.33 1.78 -0.80
C PHE A 167 6.33 0.94 0.02
N ALA A 168 6.49 0.86 1.34
CA ALA A 168 5.56 0.23 2.26
C ALA A 168 5.40 1.08 3.55
N GLN A 169 4.17 1.35 3.96
CA GLN A 169 3.85 2.06 5.19
C GLN A 169 2.85 1.24 6.02
N PHE A 170 3.08 1.23 7.33
CA PHE A 170 2.30 0.47 8.30
C PHE A 170 1.55 1.45 9.19
N PHE A 171 0.23 1.32 9.23
CA PHE A 171 -0.66 2.18 9.99
C PHE A 171 -1.28 1.43 11.15
N LYS A 172 -1.32 2.09 12.31
CA LYS A 172 -2.15 1.65 13.42
C LYS A 172 -3.48 2.36 13.36
N TRP A 173 -4.56 1.62 13.46
CA TRP A 173 -5.89 2.20 13.46
C TRP A 173 -6.07 3.08 14.71
N PRO A 174 -6.47 4.36 14.58
CA PRO A 174 -6.66 5.21 15.74
C PRO A 174 -7.81 4.69 16.60
N GLN A 175 -7.60 4.65 17.91
CA GLN A 175 -8.68 4.33 18.84
C GLN A 175 -9.61 5.53 18.99
N ARG A 176 -10.91 5.28 19.22
CA ARG A 176 -11.80 6.34 19.69
C ARG A 176 -11.29 6.77 21.06
N SER A 177 -10.72 7.96 21.17
CA SER A 177 -10.55 8.56 22.49
C SER A 177 -11.94 8.65 23.11
N TYR A 178 -12.19 7.93 24.20
CA TYR A 178 -13.35 8.19 25.05
C TYR A 178 -13.15 9.59 25.65
N ALA A 179 -13.61 10.62 24.96
CA ALA A 179 -13.85 11.92 25.57
C ALA A 179 -15.04 11.71 26.52
N GLY A 180 -14.75 11.30 27.75
CA GLY A 180 -15.79 10.97 28.72
C GLY A 180 -15.32 10.08 29.86
N ALA A 181 -14.36 10.55 30.67
CA ALA A 181 -14.21 10.11 32.04
C ALA A 181 -13.90 11.35 32.90
N LYS A 182 -15.00 11.99 33.34
CA LYS A 182 -15.18 12.99 34.41
C LYS A 182 -14.09 14.03 34.66
#